data_AF-G8QIZ8-F1
#
_entry.id   AF-G8QIZ8-F1
#
_cell.length_a   1.000
_cell.length_b   1.000
_cell.length_c   1.000
_cell.angle_alpha   90.00
_cell.angle_beta   90.00
_cell.angle_gamma   90.00
#
_symmetry.space_group_name_H-M   'P 1'
#
loop_
_entity.id
_entity.type
_entity.pdbx_description
1 polymer ?
#
loop_
_entity_poly.entity_id
_entity_poly.type
_entity_poly.pdbx_seq_one_letter_code
_entity_poly.pdbx_strand_id
1 'polypeptide(L)'
;MPRMNPMKCVDAAWKAHEAELMRFIAARLPDREEARDLLQEVFLRALRQPDALCGVENPRAWLFQVARNLLIDRFRLQRQQLPLDEDWPAAEIPEVPPVDRLADCLPRVLGELAEADREAIRLCDIEGLSQQEFAQRQGLSLAAAKSRVQRARRRLRARLVQACQVRFDGEGQVCCFVPRPPLLPRD
;
A
#
# COMPACT_ATOMS: atom_id res chain seq x y z
N MET A 1 -4.96 6.97 33.01
CA MET A 1 -6.09 7.00 32.05
C MET A 1 -6.76 5.63 32.08
N PRO A 2 -8.09 5.53 32.25
CA PRO A 2 -8.77 4.25 32.24
C PRO A 2 -8.62 3.62 30.84
N ARG A 3 -8.14 2.37 30.78
CA ARG A 3 -8.04 1.63 29.51
C ARG A 3 -9.45 1.50 28.93
N MET A 4 -9.71 2.14 27.79
CA MET A 4 -10.94 1.98 27.03
C MET A 4 -11.15 0.48 26.76
N ASN A 5 -12.38 -0.03 26.93
CA ASN A 5 -12.71 -1.39 26.54
C ASN A 5 -12.28 -1.61 25.06
N PRO A 6 -11.45 -2.63 24.74
CA PRO A 6 -10.92 -2.83 23.39
C PRO A 6 -12.01 -2.83 22.32
N MET A 7 -13.18 -3.41 22.61
CA MET A 7 -14.32 -3.42 21.68
C MET A 7 -14.94 -2.05 21.43
N LYS A 8 -14.98 -1.17 22.45
CA LYS A 8 -15.47 0.22 22.27
C LYS A 8 -14.49 1.04 21.43
N CYS A 9 -13.20 0.80 21.60
CA CYS A 9 -12.18 1.46 20.78
C CYS A 9 -12.26 1.00 19.31
N VAL A 10 -12.40 -0.30 19.06
CA VAL A 10 -12.59 -0.83 17.69
C VAL A 10 -13.81 -0.21 17.02
N ASP A 11 -14.97 -0.19 17.70
CA ASP A 11 -16.20 0.40 17.15
C ASP A 11 -16.05 1.90 16.84
N ALA A 12 -15.42 2.66 17.75
CA ALA A 12 -15.17 4.09 17.53
C ALA A 12 -14.22 4.35 16.34
N ALA A 13 -13.11 3.60 16.27
CA ALA A 13 -12.16 3.72 15.16
C ALA A 13 -12.78 3.30 13.83
N TRP A 14 -13.60 2.25 13.83
CA TRP A 14 -14.30 1.78 12.64
C TRP A 14 -15.27 2.82 12.12
N LYS A 15 -16.20 3.30 12.96
CA LYS A 15 -17.19 4.33 12.57
C LYS A 15 -16.56 5.60 12.03
N ALA A 16 -15.40 5.98 12.56
CA ALA A 16 -14.68 7.17 12.10
C ALA A 16 -14.07 7.01 10.69
N HIS A 17 -13.74 5.78 10.28
CA HIS A 17 -12.88 5.53 9.12
C HIS A 17 -13.45 4.57 8.05
N GLU A 18 -14.57 3.91 8.31
CA GLU A 18 -15.19 2.95 7.37
C GLU A 18 -15.47 3.56 6.00
N ALA A 19 -16.08 4.74 5.95
CA ALA A 19 -16.47 5.37 4.69
C ALA A 19 -15.25 5.75 3.83
N GLU A 20 -14.15 6.21 4.44
CA GLU A 20 -12.92 6.50 3.69
C GLU A 20 -12.16 5.23 3.30
N LEU A 21 -12.20 4.17 4.11
CA LEU A 21 -11.67 2.86 3.75
C LEU A 21 -12.41 2.28 2.55
N MET A 22 -13.74 2.36 2.55
CA MET A 22 -14.54 1.88 1.42
C MET A 22 -14.20 2.63 0.13
N ARG A 23 -14.09 3.97 0.18
CA ARG A 23 -13.65 4.75 -0.99
C ARG A 23 -12.24 4.36 -1.45
N PHE A 24 -11.32 4.16 -0.50
CA PHE A 24 -9.95 3.74 -0.81
C PHE A 24 -9.88 2.36 -1.48
N ILE A 25 -10.67 1.40 -1.00
CA ILE A 25 -10.72 0.03 -1.53
C ILE A 25 -11.43 0.02 -2.88
N ALA A 26 -12.60 0.66 -2.99
CA ALA A 26 -13.40 0.71 -4.22
C ALA A 26 -12.68 1.40 -5.38
N ALA A 27 -11.79 2.36 -5.10
CA ALA A 27 -10.95 2.97 -6.14
C ALA A 27 -9.89 2.01 -6.73
N ARG A 28 -9.70 0.82 -6.15
CA ARG A 28 -8.65 -0.15 -6.53
C ARG A 28 -9.20 -1.49 -7.00
N LEU A 29 -10.50 -1.72 -6.84
CA LEU A 29 -11.16 -2.95 -7.28
C LEU A 29 -12.23 -2.60 -8.31
N PRO A 30 -12.30 -3.34 -9.43
CA PRO A 30 -13.30 -3.10 -10.47
C PRO A 30 -14.71 -3.50 -10.01
N ASP A 31 -14.82 -4.47 -9.11
CA ASP A 31 -16.09 -4.95 -8.56
C ASP A 31 -16.38 -4.33 -7.18
N ARG A 32 -17.61 -3.82 -7.02
CA ARG A 32 -18.10 -3.23 -5.77
C ARG A 32 -18.36 -4.28 -4.69
N GLU A 33 -18.80 -5.48 -5.05
CA GLU A 33 -19.01 -6.54 -4.04
C GLU A 33 -17.67 -7.03 -3.49
N GLU A 34 -16.67 -7.23 -4.34
CA GLU A 34 -15.31 -7.53 -3.90
C GLU A 34 -14.74 -6.44 -2.97
N ALA A 35 -15.03 -5.17 -3.25
CA ALA A 35 -14.64 -4.07 -2.38
C ALA A 35 -15.30 -4.14 -0.99
N ARG A 36 -16.57 -4.56 -0.92
CA ARG A 36 -17.28 -4.76 0.36
C ARG A 36 -16.71 -5.96 1.13
N ASP A 37 -16.42 -7.06 0.44
CA ASP A 37 -15.82 -8.24 1.06
C ASP A 37 -14.45 -7.93 1.66
N LEU A 38 -13.61 -7.18 0.93
CA LEU A 38 -12.31 -6.76 1.45
C LEU A 38 -12.46 -5.82 2.64
N LEU A 39 -13.40 -4.87 2.60
CA LEU A 39 -13.71 -4.00 3.74
C LEU A 39 -14.15 -4.82 4.95
N GLN A 40 -14.99 -5.84 4.76
CA GLN A 40 -15.43 -6.74 5.81
C GLN A 40 -14.25 -7.50 6.43
N GLU A 41 -13.32 -8.00 5.63
CA GLU A 41 -12.11 -8.67 6.13
C GLU A 41 -11.22 -7.72 6.94
N VAL A 42 -11.12 -6.43 6.57
CA VAL A 42 -10.43 -5.42 7.41
C VAL A 42 -11.10 -5.32 8.78
N PHE A 43 -12.43 -5.27 8.82
CA PHE A 43 -13.17 -5.22 10.09
C PHE A 43 -12.96 -6.46 10.94
N LEU A 44 -13.02 -7.66 10.34
CA LEU A 44 -12.78 -8.91 11.03
C LEU A 44 -11.36 -8.96 11.63
N ARG A 45 -10.34 -8.48 10.91
CA ARG A 45 -8.98 -8.37 11.45
C ARG A 45 -8.90 -7.38 12.62
N ALA A 46 -9.60 -6.25 12.55
CA ALA A 46 -9.70 -5.31 13.66
C ALA A 46 -10.33 -5.94 14.92
N LEU A 47 -11.39 -6.74 14.75
CA LEU A 47 -12.04 -7.45 15.85
C LEU A 47 -11.16 -8.55 16.45
N ARG A 48 -10.39 -9.27 15.63
CA ARG A 48 -9.47 -10.34 16.09
C ARG A 48 -8.21 -9.79 16.78
N GLN A 49 -7.81 -8.56 16.47
CA GLN A 49 -6.58 -7.94 16.98
C GLN A 49 -6.84 -6.55 17.58
N PRO A 50 -7.73 -6.44 18.59
CA PRO A 50 -8.14 -5.14 19.09
C PRO A 50 -6.99 -4.39 19.76
N ASP A 51 -6.05 -5.09 20.40
CA ASP A 51 -4.86 -4.47 20.99
C ASP A 51 -3.89 -3.91 19.92
N ALA A 52 -3.84 -4.51 18.73
CA ALA A 52 -3.00 -4.02 17.64
C ALA A 52 -3.55 -2.71 17.04
N LEU A 53 -4.88 -2.58 16.97
CA LEU A 53 -5.55 -1.36 16.52
C LEU A 53 -5.55 -0.27 17.61
N CYS A 54 -5.89 -0.64 18.85
CA CYS A 54 -6.10 0.31 19.94
C CYS A 54 -4.80 0.64 20.70
N GLY A 55 -3.76 -0.15 20.52
CA GLY A 55 -2.44 0.08 21.12
C GLY A 55 -1.53 1.00 20.32
N VAL A 56 -1.93 1.43 19.11
CA VAL A 56 -1.17 2.37 18.29
C VAL A 56 -1.68 3.81 18.45
N GLU A 57 -0.78 4.77 18.27
CA GLU A 57 -1.12 6.20 18.31
C GLU A 57 -2.10 6.62 17.20
N ASN A 58 -2.10 5.91 16.07
CA ASN A 58 -2.92 6.24 14.92
C ASN A 58 -3.70 5.00 14.39
N PRO A 59 -4.92 4.76 14.92
CA PRO A 59 -5.78 3.65 14.50
C PRO A 59 -6.14 3.68 13.01
N ARG A 60 -6.34 4.89 12.44
CA ARG A 60 -6.58 5.08 11.01
C ARG A 60 -5.45 4.50 10.17
N ALA A 61 -4.20 4.82 10.53
CA ALA A 61 -3.03 4.33 9.80
C ALA A 61 -2.96 2.80 9.82
N TRP A 62 -3.33 2.17 10.94
CA TRP A 62 -3.40 0.72 11.06
C TRP A 62 -4.47 0.11 10.15
N LEU A 63 -5.70 0.66 10.14
CA LEU A 63 -6.78 0.16 9.29
C LEU A 63 -6.41 0.23 7.80
N PHE A 64 -5.82 1.34 7.35
CA PHE A 64 -5.36 1.49 5.97
C PHE A 64 -4.16 0.59 5.65
N GLN A 65 -3.33 0.28 6.64
CA GLN A 65 -2.25 -0.70 6.45
C GLN A 65 -2.82 -2.11 6.25
N VAL A 66 -3.81 -2.51 7.05
CA VAL A 66 -4.49 -3.81 6.89
C VAL A 66 -5.17 -3.91 5.54
N ALA A 67 -5.93 -2.88 5.13
CA ALA A 67 -6.59 -2.83 3.83
C ALA A 67 -5.58 -2.93 2.67
N ARG A 68 -4.46 -2.20 2.76
CA ARG A 68 -3.39 -2.27 1.74
C ARG A 68 -2.77 -3.67 1.65
N ASN A 69 -2.50 -4.30 2.79
CA ASN A 69 -1.93 -5.64 2.81
C ASN A 69 -2.88 -6.65 2.16
N LEU A 70 -4.18 -6.59 2.48
CA LEU A 70 -5.21 -7.43 1.85
C LEU A 70 -5.30 -7.24 0.33
N LEU A 71 -5.24 -5.99 -0.14
CA LEU A 71 -5.22 -5.68 -1.58
C LEU A 71 -3.97 -6.26 -2.26
N ILE A 72 -2.80 -6.12 -1.64
CA ILE A 72 -1.54 -6.68 -2.16
C ILE A 72 -1.63 -8.21 -2.23
N ASP A 73 -2.07 -8.86 -1.16
CA ASP A 73 -2.23 -10.31 -1.09
C ASP A 73 -3.17 -10.80 -2.20
N ARG A 74 -4.30 -10.11 -2.38
CA ARG A 74 -5.26 -10.39 -3.46
C ARG A 74 -4.63 -10.27 -4.85
N PHE A 75 -3.97 -9.15 -5.15
CA PHE A 75 -3.36 -8.96 -6.47
C PHE A 75 -2.24 -9.95 -6.77
N ARG A 76 -1.53 -10.43 -5.74
CA ARG A 76 -0.56 -11.52 -5.93
C ARG A 76 -1.22 -12.83 -6.31
N LEU A 77 -2.30 -13.19 -5.62
CA LEU A 77 -3.05 -14.42 -5.92
C LEU A 77 -3.65 -14.36 -7.32
N GLN A 78 -4.23 -13.22 -7.71
CA GLN A 78 -4.79 -13.03 -9.05
C GLN A 78 -3.73 -13.11 -10.16
N ARG A 79 -2.52 -12.54 -9.95
CA ARG A 79 -1.40 -12.69 -10.89
C ARG A 79 -0.93 -14.13 -11.06
N GLN A 80 -1.03 -14.94 -10.02
CA GLN A 80 -0.67 -16.37 -10.07
C GLN A 80 -1.75 -17.23 -10.75
N GLN A 81 -2.97 -16.71 -10.88
CA GLN A 81 -4.15 -17.45 -11.34
C GLN A 81 -4.59 -17.12 -12.77
N LEU A 82 -3.81 -16.36 -13.56
CA LEU A 82 -4.22 -16.00 -14.93
C LEU A 82 -4.60 -17.27 -15.74
N PRO A 83 -5.88 -17.48 -16.06
CA PRO A 83 -6.27 -18.40 -17.11
C PRO A 83 -5.91 -17.72 -18.45
N LEU A 84 -5.37 -18.48 -19.39
CA LEU A 84 -5.29 -18.08 -20.79
C LEU A 84 -6.71 -18.25 -21.37
N ASP A 85 -7.52 -17.20 -21.37
CA ASP A 85 -8.76 -17.16 -22.14
C ASP A 85 -8.76 -15.96 -23.10
N GLU A 86 -8.96 -16.25 -24.38
CA GLU A 86 -8.84 -15.33 -25.52
C GLU A 86 -10.06 -14.42 -25.73
N ASP A 87 -11.13 -14.55 -24.93
CA ASP A 87 -12.40 -13.84 -25.15
C ASP A 87 -12.90 -13.10 -23.89
N TRP A 88 -12.04 -12.29 -23.27
CA TRP A 88 -12.52 -11.30 -22.30
C TRP A 88 -13.13 -10.12 -23.07
N PRO A 89 -14.43 -9.79 -22.92
CA PRO A 89 -14.98 -8.57 -23.51
C PRO A 89 -14.17 -7.41 -22.95
N ALA A 90 -13.65 -6.56 -23.84
CA ALA A 90 -12.84 -5.41 -23.47
C ALA A 90 -13.62 -4.57 -22.44
N ALA A 91 -13.29 -4.77 -21.16
CA ALA A 91 -13.77 -3.89 -20.11
C ALA A 91 -13.31 -2.50 -20.53
N GLU A 92 -14.24 -1.53 -20.55
CA GLU A 92 -13.89 -0.13 -20.72
C GLU A 92 -12.74 0.16 -19.77
N ILE A 93 -11.55 0.39 -20.33
CA ILE A 93 -10.35 0.65 -19.55
C ILE A 93 -10.69 1.93 -18.78
N PRO A 94 -10.90 1.86 -17.46
CA PRO A 94 -11.18 3.07 -16.69
C PRO A 94 -10.03 4.02 -16.96
N GLU A 95 -10.30 5.32 -17.10
CA GLU A 95 -9.22 6.31 -17.24
C GLU A 95 -8.18 6.06 -16.16
N VAL A 96 -7.02 5.53 -16.57
CA VAL A 96 -5.99 5.10 -15.62
C VAL A 96 -5.57 6.34 -14.84
N PRO A 97 -5.83 6.39 -13.52
CA PRO A 97 -5.46 7.51 -12.69
C PRO A 97 -3.99 7.89 -12.91
N PRO A 98 -3.62 9.18 -12.88
CA PRO A 98 -2.23 9.60 -13.05
C PRO A 98 -1.26 8.88 -12.11
N VAL A 99 -1.71 8.49 -10.90
CA VAL A 99 -0.92 7.71 -9.95
C VAL A 99 -0.61 6.29 -10.44
N ASP A 100 -1.49 5.68 -11.22
CA ASP A 100 -1.30 4.31 -11.71
C ASP A 100 -0.33 4.29 -12.91
N ARG A 101 -0.31 5.37 -13.71
CA ARG A 101 0.73 5.55 -14.74
C ARG A 101 2.10 5.91 -14.15
N LEU A 102 2.17 6.38 -12.90
CA LEU A 102 3.44 6.61 -12.21
C LEU A 102 4.20 5.29 -11.97
N ALA A 103 3.51 4.14 -12.05
CA ALA A 103 4.14 2.83 -11.95
C ALA A 103 5.28 2.64 -12.98
N ASP A 104 5.17 3.23 -14.17
CA ASP A 104 6.19 3.13 -15.22
C ASP A 104 7.52 3.80 -14.83
N CYS A 105 7.45 4.82 -13.97
CA CYS A 105 8.62 5.48 -13.41
C CYS A 105 9.31 4.67 -12.31
N LEU A 106 8.57 3.76 -11.65
CA LEU A 106 9.00 3.11 -10.43
C LEU A 106 10.25 2.22 -10.61
N PRO A 107 10.36 1.35 -11.66
CA PRO A 107 11.53 0.49 -11.84
C PRO A 107 12.84 1.28 -11.91
N ARG A 108 12.83 2.39 -12.66
CA ARG A 108 14.01 3.24 -12.84
C ARG A 108 14.39 3.94 -11.55
N VAL A 109 13.42 4.54 -10.86
CA VAL A 109 13.69 5.26 -9.61
C VAL A 109 14.15 4.31 -8.50
N LEU A 110 13.60 3.10 -8.42
CA LEU A 110 14.09 2.05 -7.51
C LEU A 110 15.54 1.66 -7.85
N GLY A 111 15.89 1.62 -9.14
CA GLY A 111 17.26 1.43 -9.62
C GLY A 111 18.26 2.48 -9.10
N GLU A 112 17.81 3.70 -8.86
CA GLU A 112 18.61 4.86 -8.44
C GLU A 112 18.72 5.01 -6.91
N LEU A 113 17.99 4.20 -6.14
CA LEU A 113 18.13 4.16 -4.68
C LEU A 113 19.35 3.34 -4.25
N ALA A 114 19.86 3.64 -3.05
CA ALA A 114 20.84 2.81 -2.39
C ALA A 114 20.28 1.40 -2.17
N GLU A 115 21.12 0.36 -2.27
CA GLU A 115 20.67 -1.04 -2.20
C GLU A 115 19.81 -1.32 -0.97
N ALA A 116 20.24 -0.85 0.20
CA ALA A 116 19.51 -1.04 1.45
C ALA A 116 18.11 -0.39 1.45
N ASP A 117 17.94 0.74 0.75
CA ASP A 117 16.64 1.40 0.62
C ASP A 117 15.76 0.67 -0.41
N ARG A 118 16.34 0.29 -1.55
CA ARG A 118 15.66 -0.50 -2.59
C ARG A 118 15.15 -1.83 -2.02
N GLU A 119 15.99 -2.56 -1.30
CA GLU A 119 15.64 -3.83 -0.66
C GLU A 119 14.49 -3.67 0.34
N ALA A 120 14.55 -2.64 1.19
CA ALA A 120 13.51 -2.37 2.17
C ALA A 120 12.14 -2.08 1.51
N ILE A 121 12.12 -1.29 0.43
CA ILE A 121 10.91 -1.04 -0.35
C ILE A 121 10.43 -2.31 -1.05
N ARG A 122 11.34 -3.05 -1.70
CA ARG A 122 11.00 -4.27 -2.41
C ARG A 122 10.33 -5.27 -1.46
N LEU A 123 10.99 -5.60 -0.35
CA LEU A 123 10.48 -6.59 0.59
C LEU A 123 9.21 -6.14 1.28
N CYS A 124 9.16 -4.91 1.83
CA CYS A 124 8.03 -4.50 2.66
C CYS A 124 6.85 -3.93 1.88
N ASP A 125 7.10 -3.14 0.83
CA ASP A 125 6.04 -2.43 0.11
C ASP A 125 5.57 -3.17 -1.14
N ILE A 126 6.45 -3.92 -1.82
CA ILE A 126 6.11 -4.67 -3.05
C ILE A 126 5.81 -6.14 -2.73
N GLU A 127 6.71 -6.80 -2.01
CA GLU A 127 6.60 -8.18 -1.54
C GLU A 127 5.91 -8.31 -0.17
N GLY A 128 5.40 -7.20 0.39
CA GLY A 128 4.39 -7.21 1.47
C GLY A 128 4.88 -7.89 2.76
N LEU A 129 6.18 -8.11 2.88
CA LEU A 129 6.82 -8.66 4.05
C LEU A 129 6.58 -7.70 5.22
N SER A 130 6.12 -8.20 6.35
CA SER A 130 5.91 -7.33 7.51
C SER A 130 7.25 -6.72 7.94
N GLN A 131 7.21 -5.52 8.52
CA GLN A 131 8.43 -4.87 9.00
C GLN A 131 9.09 -5.66 10.16
N GLN A 132 8.34 -6.56 10.81
CA GLN A 132 8.86 -7.49 11.81
C GLN A 132 9.64 -8.64 11.17
N GLU A 133 9.10 -9.27 10.13
CA GLU A 133 9.81 -10.30 9.36
C GLU A 133 11.04 -9.71 8.66
N PHE A 134 10.93 -8.50 8.10
CA PHE A 134 12.06 -7.76 7.56
C PHE A 134 13.14 -7.49 8.63
N ALA A 135 12.74 -7.12 9.85
CA ALA A 135 13.69 -6.94 10.94
C ALA A 135 14.46 -8.23 11.26
N GLN A 136 13.75 -9.36 11.34
CA GLN A 136 14.35 -10.68 11.58
C GLN A 136 15.31 -11.08 10.45
N ARG A 137 14.88 -10.94 9.19
CA ARG A 137 15.69 -11.27 8.00
C ARG A 137 16.98 -10.45 7.91
N GLN A 138 16.92 -9.18 8.32
CA GLN A 138 18.05 -8.26 8.25
C GLN A 138 18.90 -8.19 9.54
N GLY A 139 18.56 -8.98 10.58
CA GLY A 139 19.26 -8.92 11.87
C GLY A 139 19.12 -7.57 12.60
N LEU A 140 17.97 -6.91 12.46
CA LEU A 140 17.69 -5.58 13.01
C LEU A 140 16.67 -5.66 14.14
N SER A 141 16.68 -4.64 15.01
CA SER A 141 15.52 -4.39 15.88
C SER A 141 14.32 -3.90 15.07
N LEU A 142 13.10 -4.15 15.55
CA LEU A 142 11.87 -3.67 14.91
C LEU A 142 11.87 -2.15 14.74
N ALA A 143 12.40 -1.40 15.72
CA ALA A 143 12.52 0.05 15.64
C ALA A 143 13.48 0.49 14.52
N ALA A 144 14.62 -0.19 14.37
CA ALA A 144 15.57 0.08 13.30
C ALA A 144 14.99 -0.26 11.91
N ALA A 145 14.25 -1.37 11.80
CA ALA A 145 13.53 -1.75 10.58
C ALA A 145 12.47 -0.71 10.19
N LYS A 146 11.60 -0.30 11.13
CA LYS A 146 10.61 0.77 10.94
C LYS A 146 11.27 2.07 10.44
N SER A 147 12.34 2.51 11.11
CA SER A 147 13.09 3.71 10.74
C SER A 147 13.71 3.58 9.34
N ARG A 148 14.22 2.40 8.98
CA ARG A 148 14.83 2.15 7.67
C ARG A 148 13.79 2.22 6.56
N VAL A 149 12.68 1.49 6.70
CA VAL A 149 11.58 1.52 5.72
C VAL A 149 11.03 2.93 5.56
N GLN A 150 10.83 3.68 6.65
CA GLN A 150 10.34 5.05 6.58
C GLN A 150 11.31 5.98 5.84
N ARG A 151 12.62 5.87 6.10
CA ARG A 151 13.63 6.67 5.39
C ARG A 151 13.71 6.30 3.92
N ALA A 152 13.64 5.01 3.59
CA ALA A 152 13.59 4.53 2.21
C ALA A 152 12.38 5.10 1.47
N ARG A 153 11.18 5.09 2.08
CA ARG A 153 9.96 5.69 1.50
C ARG A 153 10.10 7.19 1.25
N ARG A 154 10.71 7.93 2.20
CA ARG A 154 10.97 9.38 2.03
C ARG A 154 11.92 9.65 0.88
N ARG A 155 13.00 8.85 0.74
CA ARG A 155 13.98 8.97 -0.35
C ARG A 155 13.38 8.61 -1.70
N LEU A 156 12.58 7.53 -1.76
CA LEU A 156 11.83 7.16 -2.95
C LEU A 156 10.90 8.29 -3.39
N ARG A 157 10.11 8.86 -2.48
CA ARG A 157 9.24 10.01 -2.77
C ARG A 157 10.03 11.19 -3.32
N ALA A 158 11.13 11.57 -2.67
CA ALA A 158 11.96 12.69 -3.13
C ALA A 158 12.52 12.45 -4.54
N ARG A 159 12.95 11.21 -4.84
CA ARG A 159 13.44 10.84 -6.17
C ARG A 159 12.34 10.82 -7.21
N LEU A 160 11.14 10.32 -6.90
CA LEU A 160 9.99 10.38 -7.82
C LEU A 160 9.62 11.83 -8.18
N VAL A 161 9.58 12.72 -7.18
CA VAL A 161 9.32 14.16 -7.41
C VAL A 161 10.38 14.79 -8.30
N GLN A 162 11.66 14.45 -8.10
CA GLN A 162 12.74 15.02 -8.90
C GLN A 162 12.81 14.41 -10.32
N ALA A 163 12.81 13.09 -10.42
CA ALA A 163 13.10 12.35 -11.64
C ALA A 163 11.91 12.26 -12.60
N CYS A 164 10.69 12.20 -12.05
CA CYS A 164 9.46 12.13 -12.82
C CYS A 164 8.60 13.39 -12.67
N GLN A 165 9.16 14.45 -12.07
CA GLN A 165 8.50 15.76 -11.91
C GLN A 165 7.08 15.64 -11.33
N VAL A 166 6.90 14.70 -10.39
CA VAL A 166 5.60 14.43 -9.77
C VAL A 166 5.12 15.67 -9.02
N ARG A 167 3.94 16.15 -9.38
CA ARG A 167 3.25 17.25 -8.70
C ARG A 167 2.07 16.71 -7.89
N PHE A 168 1.80 17.41 -6.79
CA PHE A 168 0.66 17.10 -5.93
C PHE A 168 -0.36 18.23 -5.99
N ASP A 169 -1.64 17.90 -5.83
CA ASP A 169 -2.71 18.88 -5.63
C ASP A 169 -2.76 19.39 -4.17
N GLY A 170 -3.76 20.23 -3.87
CA GLY A 170 -3.98 20.78 -2.53
C GLY A 170 -4.32 19.74 -1.45
N GLU A 171 -4.71 18.52 -1.85
CA GLU A 171 -5.01 17.40 -0.95
C GLU A 171 -3.82 16.45 -0.78
N GLY A 172 -2.72 16.69 -1.49
CA GLY A 172 -1.52 15.86 -1.48
C GLY A 172 -1.62 14.63 -2.39
N GLN A 173 -2.60 14.56 -3.28
CA GLN A 173 -2.72 13.51 -4.29
C GLN A 173 -1.89 13.85 -5.53
N VAL A 174 -1.43 12.84 -6.27
CA VAL A 174 -0.63 13.05 -7.49
C VAL A 174 -1.53 13.61 -8.60
N CYS A 175 -1.28 14.85 -9.02
CA CYS A 175 -2.07 15.50 -10.06
C CYS A 175 -1.47 15.32 -11.47
N CYS A 176 -0.14 15.37 -11.59
CA CYS A 176 0.55 15.11 -12.85
C CYS A 176 2.02 14.72 -12.63
N PHE A 177 2.64 14.15 -13.67
CA PHE A 177 4.06 13.77 -13.69
C PHE A 177 4.55 13.71 -15.14
N VAL A 178 5.87 13.73 -15.34
CA VAL A 178 6.52 13.52 -16.63
C VAL A 178 7.05 12.08 -16.65
N PRO A 179 6.49 11.20 -17.52
CA PRO A 179 6.94 9.82 -17.60
C PRO A 179 8.42 9.74 -17.95
N ARG A 180 9.15 8.89 -17.24
CA ARG A 180 10.54 8.56 -17.55
C ARG A 180 10.57 7.08 -17.90
N PRO A 181 10.94 6.72 -19.14
CA PRO A 181 10.90 5.33 -19.57
C PRO A 181 11.80 4.47 -18.67
N PRO A 182 11.40 3.21 -18.41
CA PRO A 182 12.21 2.27 -17.65
C PRO A 182 13.59 2.12 -18.29
N LEU A 183 14.60 1.78 -17.47
CA LEU A 183 15.88 1.38 -18.02
C LEU A 183 15.65 0.10 -18.82
N LEU A 184 16.03 0.09 -20.11
CA LEU A 184 16.10 -1.14 -20.88
C LEU A 184 16.99 -2.13 -20.10
N PRO A 185 16.63 -3.42 -20.03
CA PRO A 185 17.50 -4.41 -19.41
C PRO A 185 18.89 -4.29 -20.04
N ARG A 186 19.92 -4.25 -19.19
CA ARG A 186 21.30 -4.37 -19.68
C ARG A 186 21.49 -5.83 -20.07
N ASP A 187 21.87 -6.04 -21.33
CA ASP A 187 22.27 -7.34 -21.89
C ASP A 187 23.33 -8.04 -21.03
#